data_AF-A0A9X2FMK2-F1
#
_entry.id   AF-A0A9X2FMK2-F1
#
_cell.length_a   1.000
_cell.length_b   1.000
_cell.length_c   1.000
_cell.angle_alpha   90.00
_cell.angle_beta   90.00
_cell.angle_gamma   90.00
#
_symmetry.space_group_name_H-M   'P 1'
#
loop_
_entity.id
_entity.type
_entity.pdbx_description
1 polymer ?
#
loop_
_entity_poly.entity_id
_entity_poly.type
_entity_poly.pdbx_seq_one_letter_code
_entity_poly.pdbx_strand_id
1 'polypeptide(L)' 'MLEPSRSQNDIDLCYARPGEHSPVFIDLPDELAIVDILHARSDPPARNAVLKARL' A
#
# COMPACT_ATOMS: atom_id res chain seq x y z
N MET A 1 26.01 -5.86 0.96
CA MET A 1 24.82 -5.11 1.44
C MET A 1 23.71 -6.15 1.50
N LEU A 2 23.24 -6.49 2.70
CA LEU A 2 22.22 -7.52 2.89
C LEU A 2 20.88 -6.94 2.44
N GLU A 3 20.34 -7.43 1.33
CA GLU A 3 18.94 -7.21 0.99
C GLU A 3 18.09 -7.77 2.13
N PRO A 4 17.16 -6.99 2.72
CA PRO A 4 16.32 -7.52 3.79
C PRO A 4 15.50 -8.66 3.20
N SER A 5 15.56 -9.83 3.84
CA SER A 5 14.69 -10.95 3.52
C SER A 5 13.25 -10.47 3.64
N ARG A 6 12.60 -10.16 2.51
CA ARG A 6 11.16 -9.93 2.46
C ARG A 6 10.52 -11.19 3.04
N SER A 7 10.00 -11.06 4.26
CA SER A 7 9.15 -12.08 4.85
C SER A 7 8.04 -12.36 3.85
N GLN A 8 7.83 -13.63 3.50
CA GLN A 8 6.97 -14.09 2.41
C GLN A 8 5.46 -13.87 2.69
N ASN A 9 5.11 -12.94 3.58
CA ASN A 9 3.77 -12.62 4.03
C ASN A 9 3.54 -11.09 4.23
N ASP A 10 4.47 -10.22 3.81
CA ASP A 10 4.25 -8.77 3.85
C ASP A 10 3.90 -8.28 2.44
N ILE A 11 2.62 -8.00 2.21
CA ILE A 11 2.20 -7.31 0.99
C ILE A 11 2.70 -5.87 1.08
N ASP A 12 3.62 -5.52 0.17
CA ASP A 12 4.16 -4.17 0.09
C ASP A 12 3.14 -3.24 -0.55
N LEU A 13 2.38 -2.54 0.30
CA LEU A 13 1.44 -1.50 -0.11
C LEU A 13 2.19 -0.19 -0.39
N CYS A 14 1.99 0.36 -1.59
CA CYS A 14 2.53 1.62 -2.06
C CYS A 14 1.47 2.73 -2.06
N TYR A 15 1.92 3.98 -2.03
CA TYR A 15 1.06 5.17 -2.02
C TYR A 15 1.55 6.21 -3.02
N ALA A 16 0.63 6.80 -3.76
CA ALA A 16 0.86 8.07 -4.44
C ALA A 16 0.03 9.16 -3.75
N ARG A 17 0.57 10.37 -3.62
CA ARG A 17 -0.13 11.52 -3.01
C ARG A 17 -0.53 12.58 -4.06
N PRO A 18 -1.52 12.34 -4.93
CA PRO A 18 -2.09 13.38 -5.78
C PRO A 18 -3.11 14.21 -4.98
N GLY A 19 -2.64 15.15 -4.17
CA GLY A 19 -3.51 16.14 -3.53
C GLY A 19 -4.54 15.56 -2.55
N GLU A 20 -5.83 15.69 -2.86
CA GLU A 20 -6.94 15.42 -1.93
C GLU A 20 -7.27 13.92 -1.77
N HIS A 21 -6.93 13.09 -2.77
CA HIS A 21 -7.09 11.64 -2.71
C HIS A 21 -5.76 10.93 -2.99
N SER A 22 -5.49 9.82 -2.33
CA SER A 22 -4.25 9.05 -2.45
C SER A 22 -4.57 7.59 -2.74
N PRO A 23 -4.25 7.06 -3.95
CA PRO A 23 -4.42 5.65 -4.23
C PRO A 23 -3.41 4.83 -3.41
N VAL A 24 -3.91 3.70 -2.90
CA VAL A 24 -3.12 2.62 -2.30
C VAL A 24 -3.06 1.49 -3.32
N PHE A 25 -1.86 0.99 -3.60
CA PHE A 25 -1.68 -0.01 -4.64
C PHE A 25 -0.57 -1.02 -4.31
N ILE A 26 -0.61 -2.15 -5.00
CA ILE A 26 0.48 -3.13 -5.04
C ILE A 26 1.17 -2.98 -6.39
N ASP A 27 2.49 -2.81 -6.35
CA ASP A 27 3.33 -2.74 -7.55
C ASP A 27 3.71 -4.17 -7.97
N LEU A 28 3.05 -4.67 -9.00
CA LEU A 28 3.34 -5.98 -9.59
C LEU A 28 4.23 -5.77 -10.83
N PRO A 29 4.97 -6.79 -11.30
CA PRO A 29 5.95 -6.62 -12.37
C PRO A 29 5.41 -6.00 -13.68
N ASP A 30 4.16 -6.31 -14.03
CA ASP A 30 3.54 -5.91 -15.30
C ASP A 30 2.28 -5.05 -15.13
N GLU A 31 1.82 -4.85 -13.89
CA GLU A 31 0.57 -4.16 -13.60
C GLU A 31 0.56 -3.49 -12.22
N LEU A 32 -0.34 -2.54 -12.04
CA LEU A 32 -0.57 -1.88 -10.77
C LEU A 32 -1.98 -2.20 -10.28
N ALA A 33 -2.07 -2.88 -9.15
CA ALA A 33 -3.34 -3.22 -8.53
C ALA A 33 -3.73 -2.16 -7.51
N ILE A 34 -4.71 -1.30 -7.84
CA ILE A 34 -5.27 -0.34 -6.87
C ILE A 34 -6.17 -1.12 -5.91
N VAL A 35 -5.84 -1.06 -4.61
CA VAL A 35 -6.57 -1.77 -3.56
C VAL A 35 -7.47 -0.85 -2.74
N ASP A 36 -7.16 0.44 -2.67
CA ASP A 36 -7.99 1.44 -1.99
C ASP A 36 -7.69 2.86 -2.50
N ILE A 37 -8.57 3.82 -2.20
CA ILE A 37 -8.35 5.26 -2.43
C ILE A 37 -8.68 6.02 -1.15
N LEU A 38 -7.67 6.66 -0.57
CA LEU A 38 -7.82 7.39 0.70
C LEU A 38 -8.04 8.87 0.45
N HIS A 39 -8.91 9.51 1.22
CA HIS A 39 -8.97 10.97 1.27
C HIS A 39 -7.79 11.50 2.12
N ALA A 40 -7.34 12.72 1.87
CA ALA A 40 -6.28 13.38 2.64
C ALA A 40 -6.61 13.54 4.14
N ARG A 41 -7.88 13.35 4.54
CA ARG A 41 -8.34 13.38 5.93
C ARG A 41 -8.37 12.01 6.59
N SER A 42 -8.12 10.93 5.84
CA SER A 42 -8.00 9.58 6.38
C SER A 42 -6.66 9.42 7.09
N ASP A 43 -6.57 8.46 8.02
CA ASP A 43 -5.33 8.03 8.68
C ASP A 43 -4.70 6.87 7.89
N PRO A 44 -3.66 7.11 7.07
CA PRO A 44 -3.12 6.07 6.22
C PRO A 44 -2.48 4.92 7.01
N PRO A 45 -1.59 5.15 8.00
CA PRO A 45 -1.05 4.06 8.84
C PRO A 45 -2.12 3.10 9.39
N ALA A 46 -3.20 3.63 9.97
CA ALA A 46 -4.27 2.80 10.51
C ALA A 46 -5.00 2.01 9.41
N ARG A 47 -5.28 2.65 8.28
CA ARG A 47 -5.96 1.99 7.15
C ARG A 47 -5.09 0.90 6.52
N ASN A 48 -3.79 1.13 6.41
CA ASN A 48 -2.83 0.19 5.85
C ASN A 48 -2.72 -1.08 6.69
N ALA A 49 -2.71 -0.94 8.02
CA ALA A 49 -2.72 -2.09 8.92
C ALA A 49 -3.97 -2.95 8.73
N VAL A 50 -5.14 -2.33 8.52
CA VAL A 50 -6.39 -3.03 8.22
C VAL A 50 -6.33 -3.73 6.85
N LEU A 51 -5.77 -3.08 5.84
CA LEU A 51 -5.64 -3.66 4.49
C LEU A 51 -4.67 -4.85 4.50
N LYS A 52 -3.51 -4.72 5.14
CA LYS A 52 -2.54 -5.82 5.32
C LYS A 52 -3.10 -7.01 6.11
N ALA A 53 -4.10 -6.80 6.97
CA ALA A 53 -4.75 -7.88 7.70
C ALA A 53 -5.85 -8.60 6.89
N ARG A 54 -6.21 -8.10 5.70
CA ARG A 54 -7.34 -8.59 4.88
C ARG A 54 -6.92 -9.13 3.50
N LEU A 55 -5.72 -8.77 3.05
CA LEU A 55 -5.08 -9.22 1.83
C LEU A 55 -4.05 -10.29 2.17
#